data_AF-A0A6S6TJ59-F1
#
_entry.id   AF-A0A6S6TJ59-F1
#
_cell.length_a   1.000
_cell.length_b   1.000
_cell.length_c   1.000
_cell.angle_alpha   90.00
_cell.angle_beta   90.00
_cell.angle_gamma   90.00
#
_symmetry.space_group_name_H-M   'P 1'
#
loop_
_entity.id
_entity.type
_entity.pdbx_description
1 polymer ?
#
loop_
_entity_poly.entity_id
_entity_poly.type
_entity_poly.pdbx_seq_one_letter_code
_entity_poly.pdbx_strand_id
1 'polypeptide(L)'
;KHEKVLEVWTKKNGKNIHLVNYPFTAFSGILGPKFKEGDYQIPEGIYGISYLNPNSKYHLSMRVNYPNAFDKKMARQEKRTNLGGDIMIHGSNVTVGCIPIGDDKIEELYFLAEKVGIRNIKVILAPVDFRRMEVKITKKNKRPWLKDLYAQIKKEMKPFISK
;
A
#
# COMPACT_ATOMS: atom_id res chain seq x y z
N LYS A 1 -7.22 1.03 3.64
CA LYS A 1 -6.94 -0.05 4.63
C LYS A 1 -8.22 -0.46 5.34
N HIS A 2 -9.01 0.51 5.81
CA HIS A 2 -10.33 0.30 6.37
C HIS A 2 -11.24 -0.58 5.50
N GLU A 3 -11.18 -0.36 4.19
CA GLU A 3 -11.96 -1.06 3.17
C GLU A 3 -11.49 -2.50 2.96
N LYS A 4 -10.24 -2.82 3.35
CA LYS A 4 -9.59 -4.13 3.13
C LYS A 4 -9.70 -4.60 1.66
N VAL A 5 -9.51 -3.67 0.72
CA VAL A 5 -9.55 -3.93 -0.72
C VAL A 5 -8.33 -3.27 -1.38
N LEU A 6 -7.74 -3.97 -2.35
CA LEU A 6 -6.77 -3.45 -3.30
C LEU A 6 -7.50 -3.18 -4.64
N GLU A 7 -7.55 -1.93 -5.07
CA GLU A 7 -8.10 -1.57 -6.38
C GLU A 7 -6.99 -1.53 -7.43
N VAL A 8 -7.24 -2.10 -8.61
CA VAL A 8 -6.34 -2.02 -9.76
C VAL A 8 -6.91 -1.05 -10.78
N TRP A 9 -6.09 -0.07 -11.15
CA TRP A 9 -6.44 0.97 -12.11
C TRP A 9 -5.40 1.02 -13.23
N THR A 10 -5.85 1.36 -14.43
CA THR A 10 -4.99 1.63 -15.59
C THR A 10 -5.26 3.01 -16.17
N LYS A 11 -4.35 3.50 -17.02
CA LYS A 11 -4.52 4.75 -17.75
C LYS A 11 -4.60 4.47 -19.25
N LYS A 12 -5.74 4.80 -19.86
CA LYS A 12 -5.97 4.68 -21.31
C LYS A 12 -6.42 6.03 -21.87
N ASN A 13 -5.72 6.54 -22.88
CA ASN A 13 -6.02 7.83 -23.52
C ASN A 13 -6.16 8.98 -22.50
N GLY A 14 -5.24 9.04 -21.53
CA GLY A 14 -5.26 10.07 -20.49
C GLY A 14 -6.26 9.84 -19.35
N LYS A 15 -7.20 8.90 -19.49
CA LYS A 15 -8.25 8.61 -18.51
C LYS A 15 -7.87 7.44 -17.61
N ASN A 16 -8.14 7.58 -16.32
CA ASN A 16 -8.03 6.46 -15.38
C ASN A 16 -9.26 5.55 -15.52
N ILE A 17 -9.02 4.24 -15.61
CA ILE A 17 -10.04 3.22 -15.76
C ILE A 17 -9.84 2.22 -14.62
N HIS A 18 -10.91 1.97 -13.87
CA HIS A 18 -10.96 0.90 -12.88
C HIS A 18 -11.01 -0.44 -13.61
N LEU A 19 -10.14 -1.37 -13.22
CA LEU A 19 -10.11 -2.71 -13.81
C LEU A 19 -10.80 -3.73 -12.90
N VAL A 20 -10.36 -3.79 -11.64
CA VAL A 20 -10.79 -4.85 -10.71
C VAL A 20 -10.51 -4.47 -9.25
N ASN A 21 -11.25 -5.11 -8.35
CA ASN A 21 -11.05 -5.05 -6.90
C ASN A 21 -10.60 -6.42 -6.38
N TYR A 22 -9.54 -6.44 -5.59
CA TYR A 22 -9.08 -7.63 -4.87
C TYR A 22 -9.29 -7.44 -3.36
N PRO A 23 -10.27 -8.11 -2.74
CA PRO A 23 -10.42 -8.12 -1.30
C PRO A 23 -9.17 -8.70 -0.62
N PHE A 24 -8.82 -8.16 0.54
CA PHE A 24 -7.75 -8.75 1.33
C PHE A 24 -8.25 -10.07 1.93
N THR A 25 -7.42 -11.09 1.90
CA THR A 25 -7.73 -12.40 2.52
C THR A 25 -7.43 -12.40 4.03
N ALA A 26 -6.54 -11.52 4.49
CA ALA A 26 -6.28 -11.25 5.89
C ALA A 26 -5.77 -9.82 6.10
N PHE A 27 -5.82 -9.34 7.35
CA PHE A 27 -5.41 -7.99 7.71
C PHE A 27 -4.81 -7.95 9.12
N SER A 28 -3.72 -7.20 9.29
CA SER A 28 -3.12 -6.92 10.59
C SER A 28 -3.00 -5.42 10.85
N GLY A 29 -2.97 -5.07 12.13
CA GLY A 29 -2.80 -3.69 12.58
C GLY A 29 -4.09 -2.89 12.64
N ILE A 30 -3.93 -1.56 12.68
CA ILE A 30 -4.99 -0.55 12.79
C ILE A 30 -4.76 0.58 11.78
N LEU A 31 -5.64 1.58 11.77
CA LEU A 31 -5.44 2.80 10.97
C LEU A 31 -4.22 3.60 11.47
N GLY A 32 -3.39 4.06 10.54
CA GLY A 32 -2.13 4.75 10.79
C GLY A 32 -0.94 4.04 10.15
N PRO A 33 0.14 4.77 9.83
CA PRO A 33 1.28 4.20 9.11
C PRO A 33 2.13 3.26 9.97
N LYS A 34 2.94 2.45 9.29
CA LYS A 34 4.03 1.67 9.88
C LYS A 34 5.17 2.58 10.35
N PHE A 35 5.62 2.40 11.59
CA PHE A 35 6.71 3.18 12.18
C PHE A 35 7.97 2.38 12.47
N LYS A 36 7.81 1.08 12.74
CA LYS A 36 8.94 0.21 13.07
C LYS A 36 8.72 -1.24 12.65
N GLU A 37 9.79 -2.01 12.62
CA GLU A 37 9.70 -3.45 12.50
C GLU A 37 8.86 -4.07 13.64
N GLY A 38 8.07 -5.09 13.31
CA GLY A 38 7.25 -5.80 14.29
C GLY A 38 6.05 -5.03 14.87
N ASP A 39 5.68 -3.87 14.32
CA ASP A 39 4.46 -3.16 14.72
C ASP A 39 3.16 -3.66 14.07
N TYR A 40 3.25 -4.69 13.22
CA TYR A 40 2.13 -5.31 12.51
C TYR A 40 1.31 -4.37 11.59
N GLN A 41 1.82 -3.17 11.32
CA GLN A 41 1.16 -2.18 10.49
C GLN A 41 1.52 -2.34 9.01
N ILE A 42 0.53 -2.18 8.14
CA ILE A 42 0.74 -1.85 6.72
C ILE A 42 1.13 -0.37 6.63
N PRO A 43 2.20 -0.01 5.88
CA PRO A 43 2.60 1.38 5.69
C PRO A 43 1.55 2.18 4.94
N GLU A 44 1.60 3.51 5.05
CA GLU A 44 0.67 4.42 4.38
C GLU A 44 1.48 5.48 3.63
N GLY A 45 1.19 5.69 2.35
CA GLY A 45 1.97 6.54 1.47
C GLY A 45 1.87 6.15 0.00
N ILE A 46 2.78 6.74 -0.79
CA ILE A 46 2.91 6.49 -2.23
C ILE A 46 4.20 5.72 -2.48
N TYR A 47 4.04 4.57 -3.11
CA TYR A 47 5.09 3.59 -3.30
C TYR A 47 5.16 3.14 -4.77
N GLY A 48 6.22 2.43 -5.09
CA GLY A 48 6.34 1.64 -6.30
C GLY A 48 6.62 0.18 -5.94
N ILE A 49 6.79 -0.65 -6.98
CA ILE A 49 7.21 -2.03 -6.83
C ILE A 49 8.72 -2.13 -7.08
N SER A 50 9.46 -2.73 -6.15
CA SER A 50 10.91 -2.89 -6.24
C SER A 50 11.32 -4.25 -6.79
N TYR A 51 10.49 -5.28 -6.63
CA TYR A 51 10.81 -6.65 -7.04
C TYR A 51 9.53 -7.49 -7.20
N LEU A 52 9.55 -8.41 -8.17
CA LEU A 52 8.54 -9.46 -8.34
C LEU A 52 9.18 -10.80 -7.96
N ASN A 53 8.56 -11.51 -7.02
CA ASN A 53 9.08 -12.76 -6.47
C ASN A 53 8.20 -13.95 -6.91
N PRO A 54 8.65 -14.75 -7.89
CA PRO A 54 7.92 -15.95 -8.31
C PRO A 54 8.04 -17.09 -7.30
N ASN A 55 9.09 -17.10 -6.46
CA ASN A 55 9.38 -18.17 -5.49
C ASN A 55 8.93 -17.78 -4.07
N SER A 56 7.81 -17.07 -3.97
CA SER A 56 7.23 -16.70 -2.69
C SER A 56 6.79 -17.93 -1.90
N LYS A 57 7.05 -17.96 -0.60
CA LYS A 57 6.50 -18.97 0.31
C LYS A 57 4.97 -18.88 0.46
N TYR A 58 4.37 -17.81 -0.04
CA TYR A 58 2.94 -17.51 0.02
C TYR A 58 2.30 -17.38 -1.38
N HIS A 59 2.79 -18.16 -2.36
CA HIS A 59 2.28 -18.20 -3.74
C HIS A 59 2.37 -16.85 -4.48
N LEU A 60 3.51 -16.58 -5.12
CA LEU A 60 3.89 -15.27 -5.71
C LEU A 60 3.90 -14.08 -4.72
N SER A 61 4.69 -13.05 -5.02
CA SER A 61 4.60 -11.77 -4.31
C SER A 61 5.23 -10.60 -5.05
N MET A 62 4.78 -9.39 -4.74
CA MET A 62 5.30 -8.13 -5.24
C MET A 62 5.80 -7.29 -4.08
N ARG A 63 7.08 -6.89 -4.11
CA ARG A 63 7.70 -6.10 -3.04
C ARG A 63 7.38 -4.62 -3.23
N VAL A 64 6.68 -4.04 -2.26
CA VAL A 64 6.49 -2.59 -2.15
C VAL A 64 7.81 -1.96 -1.74
N ASN A 65 8.19 -0.82 -2.33
CA ASN A 65 9.46 -0.14 -2.03
C ASN A 65 9.48 0.61 -0.67
N TYR A 66 8.81 0.07 0.35
CA TYR A 66 8.91 0.52 1.73
C TYR A 66 10.18 -0.05 2.40
N PRO A 67 10.92 0.74 3.20
CA PRO A 67 10.73 2.18 3.41
C PRO A 67 11.26 3.00 2.23
N ASN A 68 10.45 3.95 1.75
CA ASN A 68 10.82 4.85 0.67
C ASN A 68 11.56 6.11 1.22
N ALA A 69 11.84 7.09 0.34
CA ALA A 69 12.52 8.33 0.74
C ALA A 69 11.75 9.14 1.79
N PHE A 70 10.41 9.19 1.70
CA PHE A 70 9.56 9.87 2.68
C PHE A 70 9.65 9.18 4.04
N ASP A 71 9.49 7.84 4.08
CA ASP A 71 9.55 7.06 5.32
C ASP A 71 10.89 7.26 6.04
N LYS A 72 11.99 7.20 5.29
CA LYS A 72 13.35 7.42 5.79
C LYS A 72 13.55 8.84 6.32
N LYS A 73 13.01 9.85 5.62
CA LYS A 73 13.09 11.26 6.05
C LYS A 73 12.35 11.46 7.38
N MET A 74 11.10 10.97 7.48
CA MET A 74 10.30 11.11 8.70
C MET A 74 10.93 10.32 9.86
N ALA A 75 11.50 9.14 9.59
CA ALA A 75 12.20 8.37 10.60
C ALA A 75 13.42 9.10 11.16
N ARG A 76 14.24 9.73 10.31
CA ARG A 76 15.38 10.55 10.75
C ARG A 76 14.94 11.72 11.64
N GLN A 77 13.87 12.43 11.23
CA GLN A 77 13.32 13.54 12.02
C GLN A 77 12.85 13.09 13.41
N GLU A 78 12.36 11.86 13.52
CA GLU A 78 11.85 11.28 14.75
C GLU A 78 12.86 10.38 15.48
N LYS A 79 14.12 10.36 15.02
CA LYS A 79 15.19 9.50 15.56
C LYS A 79 14.82 8.01 15.60
N ARG A 80 13.97 7.55 14.67
CA ARG A 80 13.65 6.13 14.47
C ARG A 80 14.70 5.47 13.58
N THR A 81 15.25 4.34 14.02
CA THR A 81 16.33 3.64 13.32
C THR A 81 15.90 2.31 12.70
N ASN A 82 14.91 1.62 13.28
CA ASN A 82 14.43 0.34 12.77
C ASN A 82 13.00 0.43 12.18
N LEU A 83 12.89 0.80 10.90
CA LEU A 83 11.60 0.85 10.19
C LEU A 83 11.09 -0.55 9.78
N GLY A 84 11.97 -1.55 9.75
CA GLY A 84 11.73 -2.81 9.07
C GLY A 84 11.72 -2.67 7.54
N GLY A 85 11.07 -3.61 6.87
CA GLY A 85 10.97 -3.68 5.42
C GLY A 85 9.95 -4.74 4.98
N ASP A 86 10.18 -5.32 3.81
CA ASP A 86 9.51 -6.53 3.31
C ASP A 86 7.99 -6.48 3.34
N ILE A 87 7.46 -5.34 2.90
CA ILE A 87 6.03 -5.16 2.67
C ILE A 87 5.70 -5.76 1.30
N MET A 88 4.97 -6.86 1.31
CA MET A 88 4.62 -7.61 0.11
C MET A 88 3.12 -7.50 -0.17
N ILE A 89 2.76 -7.45 -1.44
CA ILE A 89 1.44 -7.87 -1.92
C ILE A 89 1.60 -9.33 -2.36
N HIS A 90 0.84 -10.27 -1.81
CA HIS A 90 1.10 -11.70 -2.02
C HIS A 90 -0.19 -12.54 -2.02
N GLY A 91 -0.05 -13.82 -2.35
CA GLY A 91 -1.13 -14.80 -2.28
C GLY A 91 -1.44 -15.23 -0.85
N SER A 92 -2.04 -16.41 -0.69
CA SER A 92 -2.40 -16.99 0.59
C SER A 92 -3.31 -16.08 1.44
N ASN A 93 -3.37 -16.32 2.75
CA ASN A 93 -4.32 -15.71 3.67
C ASN A 93 -3.73 -15.38 5.06
N VAL A 94 -2.41 -15.22 5.16
CA VAL A 94 -1.71 -14.88 6.42
C VAL A 94 -0.95 -13.57 6.29
N THR A 95 -0.89 -12.76 7.35
CA THR A 95 -0.11 -11.51 7.32
C THR A 95 0.25 -10.99 8.71
N VAL A 96 1.43 -10.35 8.80
CA VAL A 96 1.93 -9.56 9.93
C VAL A 96 2.39 -8.17 9.48
N GLY A 97 1.71 -7.61 8.46
CA GLY A 97 1.98 -6.26 7.91
C GLY A 97 2.05 -6.19 6.38
N CYS A 98 1.90 -7.32 5.71
CA CYS A 98 1.76 -7.45 4.25
C CYS A 98 0.30 -7.35 3.80
N ILE A 99 0.08 -7.39 2.48
CA ILE A 99 -1.23 -7.28 1.83
C ILE A 99 -1.53 -8.61 1.10
N PRO A 100 -2.16 -9.59 1.77
CA PRO A 100 -2.55 -10.84 1.14
C PRO A 100 -3.85 -10.68 0.36
N ILE A 101 -3.88 -11.11 -0.90
CA ILE A 101 -5.06 -11.01 -1.79
C ILE A 101 -5.52 -12.38 -2.32
N GLY A 102 -4.90 -13.47 -1.87
CA GLY A 102 -5.21 -14.83 -2.32
C GLY A 102 -4.52 -15.20 -3.63
N ASP A 103 -4.41 -16.50 -3.87
CA ASP A 103 -3.55 -17.09 -4.90
C ASP A 103 -3.98 -16.68 -6.31
N ASP A 104 -5.25 -16.86 -6.65
CA ASP A 104 -5.76 -16.48 -7.98
C ASP A 104 -5.55 -14.99 -8.29
N LYS A 105 -5.67 -14.12 -7.28
CA LYS A 105 -5.62 -12.66 -7.49
C LYS A 105 -4.22 -12.13 -7.54
N ILE A 106 -3.29 -12.74 -6.82
CA ILE A 106 -1.88 -12.41 -7.01
C ILE A 106 -1.35 -12.93 -8.34
N GLU A 107 -1.82 -14.07 -8.86
CA GLU A 107 -1.47 -14.50 -10.22
C GLU A 107 -1.88 -13.48 -11.28
N GLU A 108 -3.14 -13.04 -11.24
CA GLU A 108 -3.66 -11.99 -12.13
C GLU A 108 -2.84 -10.69 -12.00
N LEU A 109 -2.63 -10.20 -10.78
CA LEU A 109 -1.91 -8.96 -10.53
C LEU A 109 -0.42 -9.04 -10.91
N TYR A 110 0.23 -10.16 -10.61
CA TYR A 110 1.63 -10.41 -10.91
C TYR A 110 1.85 -10.44 -12.43
N PHE A 111 0.98 -11.14 -13.17
CA PHE A 111 1.01 -11.15 -14.62
C PHE A 111 0.85 -9.74 -15.20
N LEU A 112 -0.12 -8.96 -14.71
CA LEU A 112 -0.28 -7.57 -15.14
C LEU A 112 0.99 -6.74 -14.85
N ALA A 113 1.58 -6.92 -13.67
CA ALA A 113 2.81 -6.22 -13.26
C ALA A 113 4.01 -6.55 -14.15
N GLU A 114 4.17 -7.82 -14.55
CA GLU A 114 5.20 -8.23 -15.51
C GLU A 114 4.96 -7.60 -16.88
N LYS A 115 3.72 -7.59 -17.37
CA LYS A 115 3.38 -7.02 -18.70
C LYS A 115 3.61 -5.52 -18.77
N VAL A 116 3.27 -4.77 -17.72
CA VAL A 116 3.48 -3.30 -17.71
C VAL A 116 4.89 -2.91 -17.30
N GLY A 117 5.60 -3.79 -16.60
CA GLY A 117 6.91 -3.51 -16.00
C GLY A 117 6.80 -2.70 -14.71
N ILE A 118 7.53 -3.14 -13.66
CA ILE A 118 7.42 -2.59 -12.29
C ILE A 118 7.65 -1.08 -12.16
N ARG A 119 8.46 -0.49 -13.07
CA ARG A 119 8.74 0.97 -13.08
C ARG A 119 7.52 1.81 -13.43
N ASN A 120 6.52 1.20 -14.07
CA ASN A 120 5.27 1.85 -14.47
C ASN A 120 4.14 1.66 -13.43
N ILE A 121 4.43 1.02 -12.29
CA ILE A 121 3.44 0.73 -11.25
C ILE A 121 3.60 1.74 -10.10
N LYS A 122 2.49 2.39 -9.77
CA LYS A 122 2.33 3.19 -8.55
C LYS A 122 1.39 2.44 -7.61
N VAL A 123 1.78 2.35 -6.34
CA VAL A 123 0.97 1.79 -5.26
C VAL A 123 0.63 2.90 -4.28
N ILE A 124 -0.66 3.13 -4.04
CA ILE A 124 -1.15 4.09 -3.05
C ILE A 124 -1.72 3.29 -1.88
N LEU A 125 -1.07 3.37 -0.72
CA LEU A 125 -1.55 2.72 0.50
C LEU A 125 -2.14 3.79 1.41
N ALA A 126 -3.47 3.74 1.60
CA ALA A 126 -4.21 4.72 2.37
C ALA A 126 -4.87 4.11 3.61
N PRO A 127 -5.02 4.85 4.72
CA PRO A 127 -5.78 4.40 5.89
C PRO A 127 -7.24 4.13 5.52
N VAL A 128 -7.86 5.02 4.77
CA VAL A 128 -9.26 4.95 4.29
C VAL A 128 -9.32 5.39 2.84
N ASP A 129 -10.47 5.20 2.21
CA ASP A 129 -10.79 5.84 0.95
C ASP A 129 -11.06 7.35 1.14
N PHE A 130 -10.01 8.16 0.94
CA PHE A 130 -10.10 9.62 1.01
C PHE A 130 -11.00 10.27 -0.04
N ARG A 131 -11.51 9.50 -1.01
CA ARG A 131 -12.53 9.96 -1.97
C ARG A 131 -13.93 9.97 -1.33
N ARG A 132 -14.14 9.20 -0.25
CA ARG A 132 -15.45 8.99 0.39
C ARG A 132 -15.49 9.45 1.84
N MET A 133 -14.36 9.45 2.54
CA MET A 133 -14.32 9.80 3.96
C MET A 133 -13.00 10.46 4.39
N GLU A 134 -12.98 11.00 5.59
CA GLU A 134 -11.81 11.61 6.23
C GLU A 134 -11.33 10.77 7.41
N VAL A 135 -10.03 10.84 7.72
CA VAL A 135 -9.47 10.22 8.93
C VAL A 135 -9.38 11.25 10.04
N LYS A 136 -9.96 10.93 11.21
CA LYS A 136 -9.74 11.70 12.43
C LYS A 136 -8.37 11.35 13.02
N ILE A 137 -7.42 12.27 12.95
CA ILE A 137 -6.13 12.15 13.65
C ILE A 137 -6.39 12.34 15.16
N THR A 138 -6.25 11.27 15.93
CA THR A 138 -6.40 11.31 17.39
C THR A 138 -5.09 11.69 18.07
N LYS A 139 -5.15 12.09 19.35
CA LYS A 139 -3.93 12.38 20.16
C LYS A 139 -2.93 11.21 20.17
N LYS A 140 -3.42 9.96 20.13
CA LYS A 140 -2.60 8.73 20.16
C LYS A 140 -1.74 8.54 18.90
N ASN A 141 -2.19 9.05 17.76
CA ASN A 141 -1.48 8.95 16.47
C ASN A 141 -1.01 10.32 15.96
N LYS A 142 -0.96 11.34 16.83
CA LYS A 142 -0.61 12.70 16.44
C LYS A 142 0.89 12.81 16.17
N ARG A 143 1.26 12.78 14.89
CA ARG A 143 2.59 13.16 14.40
C ARG A 143 2.47 14.42 13.54
N PRO A 144 3.38 15.39 13.65
CA PRO A 144 3.29 16.65 12.89
C PRO A 144 3.13 16.45 11.38
N TRP A 145 3.85 15.47 10.82
CA TRP A 145 3.86 15.19 9.38
C TRP A 145 2.67 14.36 8.88
N LEU A 146 1.84 13.80 9.76
CA LEU A 146 0.76 12.89 9.34
C LEU A 146 -0.31 13.62 8.53
N LYS A 147 -0.58 14.88 8.87
CA LYS A 147 -1.51 15.74 8.12
C LYS A 147 -1.03 15.91 6.67
N ASP A 148 0.26 16.16 6.48
CA ASP A 148 0.85 16.36 5.16
C ASP A 148 0.90 15.07 4.35
N LEU A 149 1.18 13.93 5.01
CA LEU A 149 1.08 12.61 4.37
C LEU A 149 -0.34 12.37 3.85
N TYR A 150 -1.36 12.56 4.69
CA TYR A 150 -2.75 12.31 4.30
C TYR A 150 -3.22 13.27 3.21
N ALA A 151 -2.79 14.53 3.24
CA ALA A 151 -3.05 15.48 2.16
C ALA A 151 -2.44 15.02 0.82
N GLN A 152 -1.22 14.47 0.85
CA GLN A 152 -0.57 13.92 -0.35
C GLN A 152 -1.29 12.69 -0.88
N ILE A 153 -1.61 11.72 -0.02
CA ILE A 153 -2.35 10.51 -0.41
C ILE A 153 -3.71 10.89 -1.00
N LYS A 154 -4.46 11.79 -0.34
CA LYS A 154 -5.75 12.27 -0.82
C LYS A 154 -5.63 12.92 -2.20
N LYS A 155 -4.60 13.75 -2.42
CA LYS A 155 -4.33 14.36 -3.74
C LYS A 155 -4.08 13.30 -4.81
N GLU A 156 -3.28 12.27 -4.49
CA GLU A 156 -2.94 11.20 -5.41
C GLU A 156 -4.13 10.26 -5.71
N MET A 157 -5.06 10.10 -4.77
CA MET A 157 -6.28 9.30 -4.97
C MET A 157 -7.36 10.02 -5.78
N LYS A 158 -7.38 11.36 -5.77
CA LYS A 158 -8.42 12.19 -6.41
C LYS A 158 -8.74 11.82 -7.88
N PRO A 159 -7.77 11.43 -8.73
CA PRO A 159 -8.06 11.09 -10.13
C PRO A 159 -8.76 9.74 -10.35
N PHE A 160 -8.91 8.90 -9.33
CA PHE A 160 -9.44 7.53 -9.43
C PHE A 160 -10.87 7.45 -8.91
N ILE A 161 -11.83 7.98 -9.65
CA ILE A 161 -13.24 8.00 -9.24
C ILE A 161 -13.94 6.79 -9.85
N SER A 162 -14.41 5.86 -9.02
CA SER A 162 -15.35 4.82 -9.47
C SER A 162 -16.70 5.49 -9.68
N LYS A 163 -17.31 5.31 -10.85
CA LYS A 163 -18.72 5.70 -11.05
C LYS A 163 -19.63 4.94 -10.09
#